data_AF-A0A2E0W3Q7-F1
#
_entry.id   AF-A0A2E0W3Q7-F1
#
_cell.length_a   1.000
_cell.length_b   1.000
_cell.length_c   1.000
_cell.angle_alpha   90.00
_cell.angle_beta   90.00
_cell.angle_gamma   90.00
#
_symmetry.space_group_name_H-M   'P 1'
#
loop_
_entity.id
_entity.type
_entity.pdbx_description
1 polymer ?
#
loop_
_entity_poly.entity_id
_entity_poly.type
_entity_poly.pdbx_seq_one_letter_code
_entity_poly.pdbx_strand_id
1 'polypeptide(L)'
;MKSLKVVFLFVFAFSFYVKAQEVNLTEQFSLFYEYHKNKDYKSALPYGWTVVNNNPTDFIRFKVFRKMEEILWYMHDSVATSDDEKLAITDTTLYLYDKAIEFEADKKGYYLVRKAFVLEMWKGAPADEVISVYEEAFASDPDIISFYKDRLGILYSQNASDGNDYKLKALELYSKLSEQEPDNATWIARIEALAEDMDELVDITKKAWDLDPQNPEKAWKYAQTAMRADRYDLVDVPLLFLIEKNPSVINYHRELAKAYDKTEQLDKAIDSYKKLIELQPDNRDNYVNIAIIYQKLDQLSVARSYLVKAQNVDPSWDYPIYIEAQLYEQSARNCIRGQFEFIDKCVYKLAVDTYAKARAKGGLFADRAGSRISQLSNSIPSKEDYFFQQLSNGDEIKIQGKCYDWIGKSITVQL
;
A
#
# COMPACT_ATOMS: atom_id res chain seq x y z
N MET A 1 -3.92 -1.31 66.92
CA MET A 1 -2.49 -1.25 67.31
C MET A 1 -1.71 -0.64 66.15
N LYS A 2 -1.16 0.57 66.38
CA LYS A 2 0.03 1.23 65.79
C LYS A 2 0.37 0.94 64.31
N SER A 3 0.55 1.91 63.40
CA SER A 3 0.65 3.37 63.52
C SER A 3 0.53 4.02 62.14
N LEU A 4 -0.49 4.86 61.98
CA LEU A 4 -0.58 5.92 60.98
C LEU A 4 0.44 7.01 61.38
N LYS A 5 1.37 7.40 60.50
CA LYS A 5 2.13 8.64 60.65
C LYS A 5 1.81 9.56 59.48
N VAL A 6 0.69 10.24 59.66
CA VAL A 6 0.43 11.56 59.09
C VAL A 6 1.49 12.51 59.64
N VAL A 7 2.26 13.16 58.77
CA VAL A 7 3.10 14.31 59.14
C VAL A 7 2.33 15.57 58.73
N PHE A 8 1.40 15.95 59.60
CA PHE A 8 0.84 17.29 59.70
C PHE A 8 1.36 17.83 61.03
N LEU A 9 2.17 18.88 61.03
CA LEU A 9 2.27 19.87 62.12
C LEU A 9 3.45 20.82 61.86
N PHE A 10 3.13 22.09 61.60
CA PHE A 10 3.44 23.17 62.54
C PHE A 10 2.48 24.34 62.24
N VAL A 11 1.31 24.33 62.88
CA VAL A 11 0.48 25.53 63.05
C VAL A 11 0.80 26.08 64.43
N PHE A 12 1.70 27.07 64.49
CA PHE A 12 1.81 27.95 65.63
C PHE A 12 0.87 29.13 65.38
N ALA A 13 -0.13 29.29 66.25
CA ALA A 13 -0.90 30.51 66.33
C ALA A 13 0.01 31.63 66.87
N PHE A 14 0.48 32.48 65.97
CA PHE A 14 0.98 33.81 66.30
C PHE A 14 0.22 34.79 65.42
N SER A 15 -0.70 35.54 66.01
CA SER A 15 -1.35 36.66 65.33
C SER A 15 -0.31 37.78 65.14
N PHE A 16 0.36 37.77 64.00
CA PHE A 16 0.95 38.97 63.43
C PHE A 16 0.35 39.16 62.06
N TYR A 17 -0.11 40.38 61.80
CA TYR A 17 -0.43 40.89 60.48
C TYR A 17 0.77 40.67 59.55
N VAL A 18 0.76 39.58 58.78
CA VAL A 18 1.60 39.43 57.59
C VAL A 18 0.71 39.80 56.42
N LYS A 19 0.93 41.00 55.86
CA LYS A 19 0.49 41.31 54.49
C LYS A 19 0.98 40.16 53.62
N ALA A 20 0.08 39.42 52.97
CA ALA A 20 0.47 38.47 51.93
C ALA A 20 1.32 39.25 50.92
N GLN A 21 2.63 38.99 50.92
CA GLN A 21 3.55 39.66 50.02
C GLN A 21 3.23 39.14 48.62
N GLU A 22 2.81 40.05 47.74
CA GLU A 22 2.49 39.73 46.36
C GLU A 22 3.72 39.09 45.70
N VAL A 23 3.57 37.89 45.14
CA VAL A 23 4.68 37.13 44.59
C VAL A 23 5.22 37.87 43.36
N ASN A 24 6.50 38.25 43.38
CA ASN A 24 7.14 38.90 42.24
C ASN A 24 7.44 37.88 41.13
N LEU A 25 6.51 37.68 40.21
CA LEU A 25 6.64 36.67 39.15
C LEU A 25 7.80 36.93 38.19
N THR A 26 8.21 38.18 38.00
CA THR A 26 9.38 38.50 37.15
C THR A 26 10.66 37.97 37.78
N GLU A 27 10.84 38.17 39.09
CA GLU A 27 11.99 37.61 39.83
C GLU A 27 11.97 36.08 39.82
N GLN A 28 10.81 35.47 40.08
CA GLN A 28 10.65 34.02 40.03
C GLN A 28 11.00 33.47 38.64
N PHE A 29 10.52 34.12 37.57
CA PHE A 29 10.84 33.71 36.21
C PHE A 29 12.32 33.89 35.86
N SER A 30 12.96 34.97 36.31
CA SER A 30 14.40 35.19 36.10
C SER A 30 15.23 34.09 36.75
N LEU A 31 14.93 33.71 37.99
CA LEU A 31 15.59 32.60 38.68
C LEU A 31 15.34 31.27 37.95
N PHE A 32 14.07 30.97 37.63
CA PHE A 32 13.71 29.80 36.83
C PHE A 32 14.51 29.71 35.54
N TYR A 33 14.57 30.80 34.78
CA TYR A 33 15.21 30.87 33.49
C TYR A 33 16.73 30.65 33.58
N GLU A 34 17.41 31.27 34.55
CA GLU A 34 18.85 31.09 34.74
C GLU A 34 19.20 29.67 35.23
N TYR A 35 18.43 29.10 36.15
CA TYR A 35 18.65 27.71 36.56
C TYR A 35 18.40 26.73 35.40
N HIS A 36 17.31 26.92 34.62
CA HIS A 36 17.02 26.12 33.43
C HIS A 36 18.15 26.21 32.39
N LYS A 37 18.63 27.42 32.10
CA LYS A 37 19.74 27.67 31.16
C LYS A 37 21.04 26.99 31.59
N ASN A 38 21.29 26.91 32.90
CA ASN A 38 22.44 26.22 33.47
C ASN A 38 22.21 24.70 33.66
N LYS A 39 21.07 24.17 33.21
CA LYS A 39 20.64 22.77 33.39
C LYS A 39 20.54 22.31 34.84
N ASP A 40 20.45 23.25 35.79
CA ASP A 40 20.14 22.96 37.18
C ASP A 40 18.62 22.86 37.35
N TYR A 41 18.06 21.80 36.79
CA TYR A 41 16.62 21.60 36.72
C TYR A 41 15.97 21.41 38.09
N LYS A 42 16.68 20.81 39.05
CA LYS A 42 16.20 20.63 40.42
C LYS A 42 15.98 21.97 41.11
N SER A 43 16.92 22.91 40.95
CA SER A 43 16.76 24.26 41.49
C SER A 43 15.76 25.09 40.69
N ALA A 44 15.61 24.87 39.39
CA ALA A 44 14.65 25.60 38.55
C ALA A 44 13.19 25.30 38.94
N LEU A 45 12.86 24.04 39.24
CA LEU A 45 11.49 23.54 39.33
C LEU A 45 10.57 24.35 40.27
N PRO A 46 10.96 24.73 41.50
CA PRO A 46 10.08 25.48 42.40
C PRO A 46 9.71 26.88 41.86
N TYR A 47 10.68 27.56 41.23
CA TYR A 47 10.46 28.88 40.63
C TYR A 47 9.53 28.79 39.41
N GLY A 48 9.73 27.77 38.57
CA GLY A 48 8.87 27.52 37.42
C GLY A 48 7.43 27.24 37.82
N TRP A 49 7.20 26.40 38.84
CA TRP A 49 5.85 26.15 39.38
C TRP A 49 5.22 27.39 40.00
N THR A 50 6.02 28.24 40.65
CA THR A 50 5.53 29.51 41.19
C THR A 50 5.00 30.41 40.06
N VAL A 51 5.69 30.46 38.91
CA VAL A 51 5.19 31.21 37.74
C VAL A 51 3.93 30.56 37.15
N VAL A 52 3.95 29.25 36.90
CA VAL A 52 2.84 28.51 36.26
C VAL A 52 1.55 28.56 37.08
N ASN A 53 1.62 28.40 38.41
CA ASN A 53 0.43 28.32 39.26
C ASN A 53 -0.20 29.68 39.61
N ASN A 54 0.51 30.80 39.40
CA ASN A 54 -0.02 32.14 39.68
C ASN A 54 -0.57 32.80 38.41
N ASN A 55 0.31 33.22 37.50
CA ASN A 55 -0.10 33.79 36.20
C ASN A 55 1.09 33.76 35.21
N PRO A 56 1.17 32.75 34.32
CA PRO A 56 2.28 32.61 33.38
C PRO A 56 2.18 33.49 32.13
N THR A 57 1.12 34.28 31.95
CA THR A 57 0.77 34.98 30.69
C THR A 57 1.95 35.76 30.08
N ASP A 58 2.64 36.58 30.87
CA ASP A 58 3.76 37.41 30.40
C ASP A 58 5.01 36.61 30.01
N PHE A 59 5.05 35.33 30.41
CA PHE A 59 6.19 34.43 30.25
C PHE A 59 6.00 33.37 29.18
N ILE A 60 4.80 33.26 28.60
CA ILE A 60 4.48 32.36 27.49
C ILE A 60 5.42 32.59 26.29
N ARG A 61 5.71 33.85 25.96
CA ARG A 61 6.67 34.21 24.89
C ARG A 61 8.08 33.65 25.11
N PHE A 62 8.44 33.36 26.36
CA PHE A 62 9.71 32.75 26.74
C PHE A 62 9.63 31.22 26.91
N LYS A 63 8.50 30.63 26.48
CA LYS A 63 8.25 29.19 26.44
C LYS A 63 8.32 28.52 27.81
N VAL A 64 7.77 29.17 28.84
CA VAL A 64 7.79 28.67 30.23
C VAL A 64 7.28 27.22 30.35
N PHE A 65 6.18 26.88 29.67
CA PHE A 65 5.62 25.52 29.68
C PHE A 65 6.55 24.49 29.02
N ARG A 66 7.16 24.80 27.87
CA ARG A 66 8.14 23.90 27.21
C ARG A 66 9.38 23.66 28.05
N LYS A 67 9.85 24.69 28.77
CA LYS A 67 10.99 24.55 29.69
C LYS A 67 10.64 23.69 30.90
N MET A 68 9.44 23.86 31.45
CA MET A 68 8.92 23.01 32.51
C MET A 68 8.77 21.55 32.05
N GLU A 69 8.25 21.34 30.83
CA GLU A 69 8.15 20.01 30.21
C GLU A 69 9.53 19.35 30.11
N GLU A 70 10.53 20.05 29.56
CA GLU A 70 11.92 19.55 29.46
C GLU A 70 12.47 19.10 30.83
N ILE A 71 12.25 19.92 31.87
CA ILE A 71 12.65 19.57 33.24
C ILE A 71 11.95 18.30 33.70
N LEU A 72 10.63 18.22 33.59
CA LEU A 72 9.87 17.08 34.12
C LEU A 72 10.23 15.78 33.41
N TRP A 73 10.44 15.81 32.09
CA TRP A 73 10.92 14.66 31.33
C TRP A 73 12.32 14.22 31.76
N TYR A 74 13.26 15.15 31.94
CA TYR A 74 14.57 14.82 32.47
C TYR A 74 14.48 14.21 33.88
N MET A 75 13.63 14.78 34.74
CA MET A 75 13.43 14.28 36.09
C MET A 75 12.86 12.85 36.07
N HIS A 76 11.89 12.56 35.19
CA HIS A 76 11.29 11.23 35.06
C HIS A 76 12.29 10.19 34.52
N ASP A 77 12.99 10.51 33.43
CA ASP A 77 13.78 9.53 32.67
C ASP A 77 15.22 9.40 33.18
N SER A 78 15.78 10.44 33.78
CA SER A 78 17.20 10.51 34.15
C SER A 78 17.48 10.66 35.65
N VAL A 79 16.49 11.06 36.45
CA VAL A 79 16.70 11.33 37.89
C VAL A 79 15.91 10.39 38.78
N ALA A 80 14.64 10.11 38.46
CA ALA A 80 13.80 9.25 39.27
C ALA A 80 14.39 7.83 39.34
N THR A 81 14.53 7.33 40.57
CA THR A 81 15.15 6.04 40.86
C THR A 81 14.15 4.97 41.31
N SER A 82 12.93 5.40 41.61
CA SER A 82 11.83 4.53 42.06
C SER A 82 10.55 4.78 41.26
N ASP A 83 9.66 3.79 41.28
CA ASP A 83 8.38 3.87 40.60
C ASP A 83 7.46 4.94 41.22
N ASP A 84 7.53 5.13 42.54
CA ASP A 84 6.77 6.19 43.24
C ASP A 84 7.21 7.59 42.80
N GLU A 85 8.52 7.82 42.65
CA GLU A 85 9.05 9.09 42.12
C GLU A 85 8.61 9.32 40.68
N LYS A 86 8.68 8.29 39.83
CA LYS A 86 8.22 8.35 38.44
C LYS A 86 6.73 8.66 38.35
N LEU A 87 5.91 8.02 39.17
CA LEU A 87 4.46 8.27 39.21
C LEU A 87 4.16 9.70 39.66
N ALA A 88 4.84 10.20 40.70
CA ALA A 88 4.67 11.59 41.15
C ALA A 88 5.03 12.59 40.04
N ILE A 89 6.11 12.36 39.30
CA ILE A 89 6.51 13.21 38.17
C ILE A 89 5.52 13.07 37.00
N THR A 90 4.98 11.87 36.78
CA THR A 90 3.94 11.61 35.77
C THR A 90 2.70 12.45 36.04
N ASP A 91 2.13 12.38 37.23
CA ASP A 91 0.94 13.17 37.61
C ASP A 91 1.23 14.68 37.55
N THR A 92 2.43 15.09 37.96
CA THR A 92 2.90 16.48 37.87
C THR A 92 3.00 16.96 36.41
N THR A 93 3.42 16.08 35.49
CA THR A 93 3.53 16.37 34.06
C THR A 93 2.16 16.49 33.41
N LEU A 94 1.21 15.63 33.78
CA LEU A 94 -0.18 15.72 33.31
C LEU A 94 -0.82 17.05 33.74
N TYR A 95 -0.61 17.45 35.00
CA TYR A 95 -1.06 18.75 35.51
C TYR A 95 -0.42 19.94 34.76
N LEU A 96 0.87 19.84 34.40
CA LEU A 96 1.52 20.85 33.57
C LEU A 96 0.82 21.02 32.23
N TYR A 97 0.46 19.92 31.55
CA TYR A 97 -0.22 19.99 30.26
C TYR A 97 -1.62 20.58 30.38
N ASP A 98 -2.37 20.26 31.44
CA ASP A 98 -3.68 20.87 31.69
C ASP A 98 -3.55 22.38 31.86
N LYS A 99 -2.57 22.84 32.63
CA LYS A 99 -2.26 24.27 32.75
C LYS A 99 -1.80 24.88 31.42
N ALA A 100 -0.96 24.20 30.67
CA ALA A 100 -0.48 24.71 29.39
C ALA A 100 -1.63 24.91 28.39
N ILE A 101 -2.61 24.00 28.35
CA ILE A 101 -3.80 24.12 27.49
C ILE A 101 -4.68 25.31 27.90
N GLU A 102 -4.79 25.62 29.19
CA GLU A 102 -5.54 26.80 29.68
C GLU A 102 -4.95 28.13 29.17
N PHE A 103 -3.62 28.22 29.06
CA PHE A 103 -2.90 29.46 28.75
C PHE A 103 -2.39 29.57 27.30
N GLU A 104 -2.11 28.45 26.63
CA GLU A 104 -1.63 28.35 25.24
C GLU A 104 -2.62 27.54 24.39
N ALA A 105 -3.85 28.03 24.29
CA ALA A 105 -4.94 27.36 23.56
C ALA A 105 -4.61 27.10 22.08
N ASP A 106 -3.75 27.93 21.47
CA ASP A 106 -3.23 27.75 20.11
C ASP A 106 -2.33 26.51 19.95
N LYS A 107 -1.80 25.98 21.06
CA LYS A 107 -0.95 24.78 21.10
C LYS A 107 -1.64 23.59 21.74
N LYS A 108 -2.98 23.63 21.85
CA LYS A 108 -3.77 22.57 22.47
C LYS A 108 -3.43 21.18 21.90
N GLY A 109 -3.38 21.03 20.57
CA GLY A 109 -3.06 19.74 19.92
C GLY A 109 -1.68 19.19 20.33
N TYR A 110 -0.67 20.07 20.40
CA TYR A 110 0.67 19.70 20.89
C TYR A 110 0.63 19.17 22.34
N TYR A 111 -0.05 19.87 23.25
CA TYR A 111 -0.09 19.44 24.65
C TYR A 111 -0.93 18.19 24.86
N LEU A 112 -2.05 18.05 24.13
CA LEU A 112 -2.86 16.83 24.19
C LEU A 112 -2.10 15.61 23.69
N VAL A 113 -1.37 15.69 22.59
CA VAL A 113 -0.63 14.52 22.08
C VAL A 113 0.50 14.10 23.01
N ARG A 114 1.15 15.07 23.68
CA ARG A 114 2.14 14.81 24.71
C ARG A 114 1.51 14.24 25.97
N LYS A 115 0.33 14.73 26.36
CA LYS A 115 -0.47 14.19 27.46
C LYS A 115 -0.87 12.74 27.20
N ALA A 116 -1.40 12.44 26.02
CA ALA A 116 -1.74 11.08 25.61
C ALA A 116 -0.54 10.14 25.69
N PHE A 117 0.63 10.57 25.19
CA PHE A 117 1.85 9.78 25.28
C PHE A 117 2.29 9.51 26.73
N VAL A 118 2.16 10.49 27.62
CA VAL A 118 2.49 10.30 29.06
C VAL A 118 1.47 9.36 29.73
N LEU A 119 0.19 9.50 29.42
CA LEU A 119 -0.86 8.56 29.89
C LEU A 119 -0.57 7.12 29.43
N GLU A 120 -0.15 6.97 28.18
CA GLU A 120 0.21 5.68 27.58
C GLU A 120 1.47 5.08 28.21
N MET A 121 2.59 5.79 28.11
CA MET A 121 3.92 5.23 28.30
C MET A 121 4.41 5.30 29.74
N TRP A 122 3.96 6.28 30.53
CA TRP A 122 4.40 6.47 31.91
C TRP A 122 3.35 6.01 32.90
N LYS A 123 2.08 6.39 32.68
CA LYS A 123 0.99 6.06 33.60
C LYS A 123 0.44 4.65 33.40
N GLY A 124 0.50 4.12 32.17
CA GLY A 124 -0.18 2.86 31.83
C GLY A 124 -1.70 2.97 31.98
N ALA A 125 -2.26 4.11 31.59
CA ALA A 125 -3.69 4.37 31.68
C ALA A 125 -4.50 3.42 30.77
N PRO A 126 -5.79 3.18 31.05
CA PRO A 126 -6.65 2.36 30.20
C PRO A 126 -6.66 2.86 28.75
N ALA A 127 -6.64 1.92 27.79
CA ALA A 127 -6.51 2.27 26.38
C ALA A 127 -7.58 3.24 25.88
N ASP A 128 -8.85 3.09 26.30
CA ASP A 128 -9.94 3.98 25.89
C ASP A 128 -9.73 5.43 26.36
N GLU A 129 -9.14 5.64 27.54
CA GLU A 129 -8.78 6.97 28.04
C GLU A 129 -7.68 7.57 27.15
N VAL A 130 -6.63 6.81 26.87
CA VAL A 130 -5.49 7.25 26.05
C VAL A 130 -5.93 7.57 24.61
N ILE A 131 -6.73 6.68 24.02
CA ILE A 131 -7.29 6.82 22.66
C ILE A 131 -8.09 8.13 22.57
N SER A 132 -8.97 8.39 23.54
CA SER A 132 -9.80 9.61 23.53
C SER A 132 -8.95 10.89 23.53
N VAL A 133 -7.81 10.91 24.25
CA VAL A 133 -6.93 12.08 24.29
C VAL A 133 -6.15 12.23 22.98
N TYR A 134 -5.71 11.13 22.36
CA TYR A 134 -5.10 11.16 21.03
C TYR A 134 -6.09 11.65 19.96
N GLU A 135 -7.33 11.15 19.97
CA GLU A 135 -8.39 11.60 19.04
C GLU A 135 -8.65 13.11 19.19
N GLU A 136 -8.75 13.62 20.42
CA GLU A 136 -8.92 15.05 20.67
C GLU A 136 -7.70 15.86 20.19
N ALA A 137 -6.49 15.32 20.36
CA ALA A 137 -5.26 15.95 19.89
C ALA A 137 -5.28 16.14 18.37
N PHE A 138 -5.60 15.09 17.61
CA PHE A 138 -5.62 15.14 16.14
C PHE A 138 -6.81 15.93 15.58
N ALA A 139 -7.93 15.97 16.30
CA ALA A 139 -9.04 16.87 15.96
C ALA A 139 -8.67 18.34 16.17
N SER A 140 -7.82 18.63 17.17
CA SER A 140 -7.34 19.98 17.46
C SER A 140 -6.20 20.42 16.53
N ASP A 141 -5.36 19.47 16.09
CA ASP A 141 -4.20 19.71 15.22
C ASP A 141 -3.97 18.50 14.29
N PRO A 142 -4.48 18.56 13.04
CA PRO A 142 -4.31 17.48 12.07
C PRO A 142 -2.87 17.28 11.58
N ASP A 143 -2.00 18.28 11.74
CA ASP A 143 -0.63 18.29 11.20
C ASP A 143 0.40 17.67 12.15
N ILE A 144 -0.06 17.13 13.29
CA ILE A 144 0.80 16.37 14.21
C ILE A 144 1.51 15.24 13.44
N ILE A 145 2.82 15.12 13.71
CA ILE A 145 3.72 14.18 13.06
C ILE A 145 3.23 12.72 13.13
N SER A 146 3.56 11.94 12.09
CA SER A 146 3.11 10.55 11.92
C SER A 146 3.51 9.63 13.07
N PHE A 147 4.59 9.92 13.81
CA PHE A 147 4.98 9.17 15.01
C PHE A 147 3.82 9.00 16.02
N TYR A 148 3.10 10.08 16.33
CA TYR A 148 1.99 10.00 17.29
C TYR A 148 0.74 9.37 16.68
N LYS A 149 0.52 9.55 15.38
CA LYS A 149 -0.57 8.89 14.65
C LYS A 149 -0.36 7.36 14.67
N ASP A 150 0.89 6.89 14.51
CA ASP A 150 1.23 5.47 14.67
C ASP A 150 0.93 4.97 16.09
N ARG A 151 1.18 5.76 17.15
CA ARG A 151 0.77 5.38 18.53
C ARG A 151 -0.72 5.12 18.62
N LEU A 152 -1.55 6.04 18.11
CA LEU A 152 -3.00 5.86 18.08
C LEU A 152 -3.41 4.63 17.23
N GLY A 153 -2.80 4.46 16.06
CA GLY A 153 -3.05 3.29 15.21
C GLY A 153 -2.71 1.96 15.87
N ILE A 154 -1.62 1.90 16.65
CA ILE A 154 -1.25 0.72 17.44
C ILE A 154 -2.30 0.47 18.53
N LEU A 155 -2.73 1.50 19.24
CA LEU A 155 -3.76 1.38 20.29
C LEU A 155 -5.07 0.86 19.71
N TYR A 156 -5.50 1.36 18.55
CA TYR A 156 -6.67 0.82 17.86
C TYR A 156 -6.49 -0.66 17.50
N SER A 157 -5.37 -1.02 16.88
CA SER A 157 -5.10 -2.41 16.47
C SER A 157 -5.08 -3.37 17.66
N GLN A 158 -4.42 -3.02 18.76
CA GLN A 158 -4.28 -3.87 19.94
C GLN A 158 -5.56 -4.02 20.77
N ASN A 159 -6.47 -3.04 20.70
CA ASN A 159 -7.71 -3.02 21.47
C ASN A 159 -8.95 -3.26 20.59
N ALA A 160 -8.75 -3.67 19.34
CA ALA A 160 -9.85 -4.00 18.45
C ALA A 160 -10.59 -5.24 18.92
N SER A 161 -11.92 -5.17 18.87
CA SER A 161 -12.82 -6.27 19.20
C SER A 161 -14.06 -6.18 18.33
N ASP A 162 -14.86 -7.25 18.27
CA ASP A 162 -16.13 -7.26 17.53
C ASP A 162 -17.13 -6.21 18.06
N GLY A 163 -16.93 -5.71 19.29
CA GLY A 163 -17.76 -4.69 19.92
C GLY A 163 -17.40 -3.25 19.56
N ASN A 164 -16.32 -3.02 18.81
CA ASN A 164 -15.87 -1.66 18.45
C ASN A 164 -15.44 -1.56 16.98
N ASP A 165 -15.16 -0.33 16.53
CA ASP A 165 -14.75 -0.01 15.16
C ASP A 165 -13.24 0.22 15.02
N TYR A 166 -12.44 -0.16 16.01
CA TYR A 166 -11.02 0.20 16.05
C TYR A 166 -10.22 -0.38 14.88
N LYS A 167 -10.54 -1.59 14.40
CA LYS A 167 -9.95 -2.13 13.15
C LYS A 167 -10.17 -1.18 11.96
N LEU A 168 -11.37 -0.61 11.84
CA LEU A 168 -11.70 0.33 10.76
C LEU A 168 -11.01 1.69 10.98
N LYS A 169 -10.98 2.20 12.21
CA LYS A 169 -10.25 3.44 12.53
C LYS A 169 -8.75 3.32 12.26
N ALA A 170 -8.14 2.19 12.61
CA ALA A 170 -6.75 1.90 12.29
C ALA A 170 -6.52 1.82 10.77
N LEU A 171 -7.40 1.13 10.03
CA LEU A 171 -7.33 1.06 8.58
C LEU A 171 -7.40 2.46 7.94
N GLU A 172 -8.33 3.31 8.39
CA GLU A 172 -8.47 4.68 7.88
C GLU A 172 -7.21 5.51 8.17
N LEU A 173 -6.71 5.44 9.41
CA LEU A 173 -5.52 6.16 9.83
C LEU A 173 -4.29 5.77 9.00
N TYR A 174 -4.01 4.46 8.88
CA TYR A 174 -2.85 4.00 8.12
C TYR A 174 -3.02 4.17 6.61
N SER A 175 -4.25 4.15 6.08
CA SER A 175 -4.50 4.47 4.67
C SER A 175 -4.13 5.93 4.37
N LYS A 176 -4.56 6.87 5.21
CA LYS A 176 -4.18 8.30 5.08
C LYS A 176 -2.67 8.50 5.21
N LEU A 177 -2.02 7.82 6.15
CA LEU A 177 -0.56 7.89 6.29
C LEU A 177 0.16 7.33 5.07
N SER A 178 -0.32 6.21 4.51
CA SER A 178 0.24 5.62 3.28
C SER A 178 0.10 6.54 2.07
N GLU A 179 -0.92 7.39 2.01
CA GLU A 179 -1.11 8.37 0.94
C GLU A 179 -0.18 9.58 1.12
N GLN A 180 0.02 10.03 2.36
CA GLN A 180 0.91 11.14 2.70
C GLN A 180 2.39 10.77 2.57
N GLU A 181 2.73 9.52 2.87
CA GLU A 181 4.09 8.99 2.89
C GLU A 181 4.18 7.69 2.06
N PRO A 182 4.03 7.75 0.72
CA PRO A 182 3.96 6.55 -0.13
C PRO A 182 5.23 5.70 -0.13
N ASP A 183 6.39 6.30 0.16
CA ASP A 183 7.67 5.60 0.25
C ASP A 183 7.90 4.92 1.61
N ASN A 184 7.01 5.15 2.59
CA ASN A 184 7.11 4.56 3.91
C ASN A 184 6.34 3.23 3.96
N ALA A 185 7.06 2.13 3.72
CA ALA A 185 6.50 0.77 3.74
C ALA A 185 5.88 0.36 5.10
N THR A 186 6.16 1.09 6.18
CA THR A 186 5.58 0.84 7.51
C THR A 186 4.07 0.89 7.48
N TRP A 187 3.47 1.84 6.75
CA TRP A 187 2.00 2.02 6.74
C TRP A 187 1.28 0.86 6.06
N ILE A 188 1.86 0.33 4.99
CA ILE A 188 1.35 -0.88 4.34
C ILE A 188 1.47 -2.08 5.29
N ALA A 189 2.61 -2.26 5.95
CA ALA A 189 2.79 -3.33 6.93
C ALA A 189 1.81 -3.22 8.12
N ARG A 190 1.51 -1.98 8.57
CA ARG A 190 0.51 -1.73 9.62
C ARG A 190 -0.91 -2.09 9.18
N ILE A 191 -1.28 -1.78 7.93
CA ILE A 191 -2.58 -2.17 7.36
C ILE A 191 -2.69 -3.70 7.29
N GLU A 192 -1.65 -4.38 6.81
CA GLU A 192 -1.62 -5.83 6.68
C GLU A 192 -1.72 -6.51 8.05
N ALA A 193 -1.09 -5.95 9.09
CA ALA A 193 -1.17 -6.45 10.45
C ALA A 193 -2.53 -6.25 11.15
N LEU A 194 -3.50 -5.58 10.51
CA LEU A 194 -4.87 -5.46 11.05
C LEU A 194 -5.69 -6.74 10.89
N ALA A 195 -5.21 -7.67 10.07
CA ALA A 195 -5.85 -8.92 9.73
C ALA A 195 -4.90 -10.10 9.95
N GLU A 196 -5.46 -11.28 10.22
CA GLU A 196 -4.68 -12.52 10.32
C GLU A 196 -4.17 -12.98 8.95
N ASP A 197 -4.95 -12.74 7.91
CA ASP A 197 -4.63 -13.06 6.53
C ASP A 197 -5.23 -12.05 5.54
N MET A 198 -4.94 -12.29 4.26
CA MET A 198 -5.40 -11.41 3.19
C MET A 198 -6.92 -11.46 2.96
N ASP A 199 -7.59 -12.57 3.25
CA ASP A 199 -9.04 -12.69 3.07
C ASP A 199 -9.79 -11.90 4.15
N GLU A 200 -9.34 -11.94 5.42
CA GLU A 200 -9.89 -11.08 6.46
C GLU A 200 -9.64 -9.59 6.12
N LEU A 201 -8.47 -9.24 5.57
CA LEU A 201 -8.21 -7.86 5.14
C LEU A 201 -9.15 -7.42 4.00
N VAL A 202 -9.49 -8.33 3.09
CA VAL A 202 -10.52 -8.10 2.06
C VAL A 202 -11.86 -7.80 2.71
N ASP A 203 -12.28 -8.55 3.73
CA ASP A 203 -13.53 -8.30 4.45
C ASP A 203 -13.55 -6.97 5.19
N ILE A 204 -12.44 -6.61 5.85
CA ILE A 204 -12.30 -5.33 6.55
C ILE A 204 -12.38 -4.16 5.55
N THR A 205 -11.65 -4.23 4.43
CA THR A 205 -11.66 -3.18 3.40
C THR A 205 -13.00 -3.11 2.66
N LYS A 206 -13.68 -4.24 2.47
CA LYS A 206 -15.06 -4.30 1.97
C LYS A 206 -16.00 -3.57 2.94
N LYS A 207 -15.97 -3.91 4.23
CA LYS A 207 -16.80 -3.29 5.26
C LYS A 207 -16.57 -1.78 5.33
N ALA A 208 -15.31 -1.34 5.19
CA ALA A 208 -14.98 0.08 5.15
C ALA A 208 -15.67 0.80 3.98
N TRP A 209 -15.72 0.17 2.80
CA TRP A 209 -16.42 0.72 1.64
C TRP A 209 -17.95 0.59 1.76
N ASP A 210 -18.49 -0.50 2.28
CA ASP A 210 -19.93 -0.68 2.52
C ASP A 210 -20.51 0.43 3.44
N LEU A 211 -19.71 0.94 4.38
CA LEU A 211 -20.07 2.06 5.26
C LEU A 211 -20.07 3.42 4.57
N ASP A 212 -19.37 3.55 3.45
CA ASP A 212 -19.30 4.77 2.64
C ASP A 212 -19.21 4.43 1.14
N PRO A 213 -20.32 3.93 0.54
CA PRO A 213 -20.29 3.33 -0.80
C PRO A 213 -19.94 4.31 -1.92
N GLN A 214 -19.99 5.61 -1.68
CA GLN A 214 -19.68 6.64 -2.66
C GLN A 214 -18.22 7.09 -2.62
N ASN A 215 -17.40 6.52 -1.75
CA ASN A 215 -16.01 6.90 -1.58
C ASN A 215 -15.06 6.13 -2.53
N PRO A 216 -14.43 6.82 -3.52
CA PRO A 216 -13.54 6.17 -4.47
C PRO A 216 -12.27 5.59 -3.83
N GLU A 217 -11.72 6.24 -2.80
CA GLU A 217 -10.49 5.78 -2.13
C GLU A 217 -10.73 4.43 -1.44
N LYS A 218 -11.88 4.29 -0.75
CA LYS A 218 -12.27 3.03 -0.11
C LYS A 218 -12.61 1.94 -1.11
N ALA A 219 -13.33 2.26 -2.19
CA ALA A 219 -13.59 1.32 -3.28
C ALA A 219 -12.28 0.81 -3.90
N TRP A 220 -11.32 1.71 -4.12
CA TRP A 220 -10.01 1.38 -4.67
C TRP A 220 -9.21 0.52 -3.71
N LYS A 221 -9.19 0.85 -2.41
CA LYS A 221 -8.51 0.03 -1.40
C LYS A 221 -9.08 -1.39 -1.36
N TYR A 222 -10.40 -1.53 -1.36
CA TYR A 222 -11.05 -2.84 -1.42
C TYR A 222 -10.65 -3.64 -2.66
N ALA A 223 -10.74 -3.03 -3.86
CA ALA A 223 -10.34 -3.68 -5.11
C ALA A 223 -8.85 -4.09 -5.09
N GLN A 224 -7.95 -3.22 -4.62
CA GLN A 224 -6.53 -3.52 -4.53
C GLN A 224 -6.25 -4.69 -3.58
N THR A 225 -6.87 -4.69 -2.40
CA THR A 225 -6.71 -5.77 -1.43
C THR A 225 -7.23 -7.10 -2.00
N ALA A 226 -8.40 -7.09 -2.65
CA ALA A 226 -8.95 -8.27 -3.30
C ALA A 226 -8.06 -8.79 -4.45
N MET A 227 -7.50 -7.91 -5.28
CA MET A 227 -6.52 -8.29 -6.31
C MET A 227 -5.25 -8.91 -5.72
N ARG A 228 -4.78 -8.42 -4.57
CA ARG A 228 -3.60 -8.96 -3.86
C ARG A 228 -3.88 -10.29 -3.17
N ALA A 229 -5.13 -10.51 -2.75
CA ALA A 229 -5.60 -11.75 -2.15
C ALA A 229 -5.98 -12.83 -3.19
N ASP A 230 -5.73 -12.60 -4.48
CA ASP A 230 -6.20 -13.44 -5.60
C ASP A 230 -7.74 -13.63 -5.63
N ARG A 231 -8.50 -12.76 -4.95
CA ARG A 231 -9.97 -12.72 -4.93
C ARG A 231 -10.52 -11.93 -6.11
N TYR A 232 -10.19 -12.40 -7.30
CA TYR A 232 -10.58 -11.78 -8.58
C TYR A 232 -12.09 -11.75 -8.81
N ASP A 233 -12.85 -12.58 -8.09
CA ASP A 233 -14.31 -12.62 -8.11
C ASP A 233 -14.98 -11.39 -7.48
N LEU A 234 -14.25 -10.63 -6.66
CA LEU A 234 -14.80 -9.53 -5.86
C LEU A 234 -14.55 -8.13 -6.42
N VAL A 235 -13.76 -8.02 -7.50
CA VAL A 235 -13.20 -6.72 -7.91
C VAL A 235 -14.02 -5.99 -8.96
N ASP A 236 -14.96 -6.66 -9.62
CA ASP A 236 -15.73 -6.07 -10.71
C ASP A 236 -16.62 -4.92 -10.22
N VAL A 237 -17.36 -5.11 -9.13
CA VAL A 237 -18.23 -4.10 -8.52
C VAL A 237 -17.46 -2.83 -8.12
N PRO A 238 -16.38 -2.87 -7.32
CA PRO A 238 -15.63 -1.66 -6.96
C PRO A 238 -14.93 -1.03 -8.16
N LEU A 239 -14.36 -1.80 -9.09
CA LEU A 239 -13.66 -1.22 -10.25
C LEU A 239 -14.62 -0.59 -11.25
N LEU A 240 -15.80 -1.17 -11.48
CA LEU A 240 -16.83 -0.58 -12.33
C LEU A 240 -17.35 0.74 -11.75
N PHE A 241 -17.57 0.79 -10.42
CA PHE A 241 -17.91 2.03 -9.73
C PHE A 241 -16.81 3.11 -9.94
N LEU A 242 -15.54 2.75 -9.81
CA LEU A 242 -14.43 3.67 -10.04
C LEU A 242 -14.32 4.15 -11.48
N ILE A 243 -14.56 3.26 -12.45
CA ILE A 243 -14.58 3.59 -13.88
C ILE A 243 -15.74 4.53 -14.21
N GLU A 244 -16.91 4.36 -13.58
CA GLU A 244 -18.04 5.29 -13.74
C GLU A 244 -17.67 6.70 -13.28
N LYS A 245 -16.97 6.82 -12.13
CA LYS A 245 -16.51 8.12 -11.61
C LYS A 245 -15.38 8.72 -12.43
N ASN A 246 -14.44 7.90 -12.90
CA ASN A 246 -13.31 8.34 -13.71
C ASN A 246 -12.91 7.31 -14.77
N PRO A 247 -13.49 7.40 -15.99
CA PRO A 247 -13.30 6.38 -17.02
C PRO A 247 -11.93 6.39 -17.69
N SER A 248 -11.11 7.41 -17.46
CA SER A 248 -9.79 7.55 -18.08
C SER A 248 -8.65 6.92 -17.27
N VAL A 249 -8.91 6.48 -16.03
CA VAL A 249 -7.87 5.88 -15.18
C VAL A 249 -7.53 4.49 -15.69
N ILE A 250 -6.38 4.39 -16.37
CA ILE A 250 -5.87 3.17 -17.01
C ILE A 250 -5.76 2.01 -16.02
N ASN A 251 -5.33 2.28 -14.78
CA ASN A 251 -5.12 1.23 -13.79
C ASN A 251 -6.42 0.48 -13.46
N TYR A 252 -7.59 1.13 -13.45
CA TYR A 252 -8.86 0.46 -13.16
C TYR A 252 -9.22 -0.54 -14.25
N HIS A 253 -9.09 -0.14 -15.52
CA HIS A 253 -9.32 -1.03 -16.66
C HIS A 253 -8.31 -2.19 -16.69
N ARG A 254 -7.06 -1.95 -16.29
CA ARG A 254 -6.02 -2.99 -16.23
C ARG A 254 -6.33 -4.05 -15.18
N GLU A 255 -6.66 -3.64 -13.95
CA GLU A 255 -7.01 -4.58 -12.89
C GLU A 255 -8.28 -5.36 -13.26
N LEU A 256 -9.27 -4.70 -13.88
CA LEU A 256 -10.50 -5.33 -14.32
C LEU A 256 -10.26 -6.36 -15.43
N ALA A 257 -9.44 -6.03 -16.44
CA ALA A 257 -9.06 -6.96 -17.50
C ALA A 257 -8.35 -8.20 -16.94
N LYS A 258 -7.41 -8.00 -16.00
CA LYS A 258 -6.68 -9.08 -15.32
C LYS A 258 -7.63 -9.97 -14.52
N ALA A 259 -8.56 -9.39 -13.77
CA ALA A 259 -9.52 -10.15 -12.98
C ALA A 259 -10.48 -10.97 -13.85
N TYR A 260 -10.98 -10.40 -14.95
CA TYR A 260 -11.81 -11.14 -15.90
C TYR A 260 -11.05 -12.27 -16.59
N ASP A 261 -9.76 -12.08 -16.93
CA ASP A 261 -8.94 -13.17 -17.44
C ASP A 261 -8.76 -14.30 -16.42
N LYS A 262 -8.50 -13.95 -15.15
CA LYS A 262 -8.30 -14.92 -14.05
C LYS A 262 -9.57 -15.68 -13.68
N THR A 263 -10.74 -15.08 -13.90
CA THR A 263 -12.06 -15.69 -13.63
C THR A 263 -12.70 -16.31 -14.88
N GLU A 264 -11.94 -16.46 -15.97
CA GLU A 264 -12.40 -17.02 -17.26
C GLU A 264 -13.59 -16.27 -17.90
N GLN A 265 -13.83 -15.02 -17.50
CA GLN A 265 -14.81 -14.12 -18.12
C GLN A 265 -14.23 -13.48 -19.37
N LEU A 266 -13.86 -14.30 -20.36
CA LEU A 266 -13.01 -13.92 -21.50
C LEU A 266 -13.61 -12.81 -22.36
N ASP A 267 -14.93 -12.78 -22.57
CA ASP A 267 -15.60 -11.72 -23.33
C ASP A 267 -15.45 -10.35 -22.65
N LYS A 268 -15.64 -10.31 -21.32
CA LYS A 268 -15.44 -9.07 -20.55
C LYS A 268 -13.97 -8.64 -20.52
N ALA A 269 -13.04 -9.60 -20.45
CA ALA A 269 -11.61 -9.31 -20.53
C ALA A 269 -11.25 -8.66 -21.88
N ILE A 270 -11.83 -9.16 -22.98
CA ILE A 270 -11.67 -8.58 -24.33
C ILE A 270 -12.14 -7.12 -24.35
N ASP A 271 -13.31 -6.83 -23.79
CA ASP A 271 -13.86 -5.47 -23.79
C ASP A 271 -12.99 -4.52 -22.96
N SER A 272 -12.51 -4.96 -21.79
CA SER A 272 -11.55 -4.20 -20.98
C SER A 272 -10.23 -3.96 -21.72
N TYR A 273 -9.69 -4.96 -22.44
CA TYR A 273 -8.47 -4.77 -23.24
C TYR A 273 -8.68 -3.88 -24.46
N LYS A 274 -9.84 -3.95 -25.14
CA LYS A 274 -10.18 -2.99 -26.19
C LYS A 274 -10.19 -1.57 -25.61
N LYS A 275 -10.75 -1.38 -24.41
CA LYS A 275 -10.73 -0.07 -23.76
C LYS A 275 -9.32 0.40 -23.41
N LEU A 276 -8.46 -0.51 -22.92
CA LEU A 276 -7.05 -0.21 -22.70
C LEU A 276 -6.31 0.16 -23.98
N ILE A 277 -6.63 -0.46 -25.12
CA ILE A 277 -6.07 -0.10 -26.43
C ILE A 277 -6.55 1.28 -26.88
N GLU A 278 -7.82 1.64 -26.64
CA GLU A 278 -8.31 3.00 -26.90
C GLU A 278 -7.58 4.05 -26.06
N LEU A 279 -7.34 3.76 -24.78
CA LEU A 279 -6.68 4.67 -23.84
C LEU A 279 -5.16 4.73 -24.03
N GLN A 280 -4.55 3.62 -24.47
CA GLN A 280 -3.11 3.47 -24.67
C GLN A 280 -2.81 2.74 -25.99
N PRO A 281 -3.00 3.41 -27.15
CA PRO A 281 -2.81 2.78 -28.45
C PRO A 281 -1.36 2.34 -28.71
N ASP A 282 -0.39 2.95 -28.02
CA ASP A 282 1.04 2.65 -28.14
C ASP A 282 1.53 1.62 -27.11
N ASN A 283 0.65 1.13 -26.24
CA ASN A 283 1.01 0.10 -25.28
C ASN A 283 0.93 -1.29 -25.93
N ARG A 284 2.08 -1.77 -26.42
CA ARG A 284 2.24 -3.07 -27.08
C ARG A 284 1.70 -4.26 -26.28
N ASP A 285 1.78 -4.22 -24.94
CA ASP A 285 1.37 -5.32 -24.06
C ASP A 285 -0.14 -5.56 -24.10
N ASN A 286 -0.94 -4.51 -24.28
CA ASN A 286 -2.41 -4.63 -24.40
C ASN A 286 -2.81 -5.49 -25.60
N TYR A 287 -2.09 -5.38 -26.73
CA TYR A 287 -2.35 -6.17 -27.94
C TYR A 287 -1.95 -7.64 -27.77
N VAL A 288 -0.87 -7.94 -27.04
CA VAL A 288 -0.51 -9.34 -26.76
C VAL A 288 -1.47 -9.97 -25.77
N ASN A 289 -1.86 -9.25 -24.72
CA ASN A 289 -2.78 -9.77 -23.72
C ASN A 289 -4.13 -10.12 -24.35
N ILE A 290 -4.72 -9.24 -25.15
CA ILE A 290 -5.97 -9.55 -25.86
C ILE A 290 -5.82 -10.69 -26.87
N ALA A 291 -4.65 -10.81 -27.53
CA ALA A 291 -4.37 -11.95 -28.41
C ALA A 291 -4.37 -13.28 -27.66
N ILE A 292 -3.80 -13.31 -26.45
CA ILE A 292 -3.82 -14.50 -25.58
C ILE A 292 -5.26 -14.84 -25.17
N ILE A 293 -6.12 -13.84 -24.90
CA ILE A 293 -7.55 -14.10 -24.63
C ILE A 293 -8.25 -14.71 -25.84
N TYR A 294 -8.04 -14.16 -27.05
CA TYR A 294 -8.60 -14.74 -28.28
C TYR A 294 -8.06 -16.15 -28.57
N GLN A 295 -6.81 -16.44 -28.19
CA GLN A 295 -6.26 -17.80 -28.26
C GLN A 295 -7.02 -18.75 -27.32
N LYS A 296 -7.35 -18.34 -26.09
CA LYS A 296 -8.15 -19.15 -25.14
C LYS A 296 -9.54 -19.45 -25.68
N LEU A 297 -10.11 -18.55 -26.48
CA LEU A 297 -11.39 -18.72 -27.18
C LEU A 297 -11.28 -19.50 -28.51
N ASP A 298 -10.11 -20.04 -28.84
CA ASP A 298 -9.82 -20.72 -30.13
C ASP A 298 -10.05 -19.83 -31.37
N GLN A 299 -10.06 -18.51 -31.20
CA GLN A 299 -10.18 -17.52 -32.28
C GLN A 299 -8.79 -17.15 -32.83
N LEU A 300 -8.08 -18.16 -33.33
CA LEU A 300 -6.65 -18.10 -33.66
C LEU A 300 -6.29 -17.04 -34.72
N SER A 301 -7.15 -16.84 -35.72
CA SER A 301 -6.93 -15.80 -36.75
C SER A 301 -6.98 -14.39 -36.15
N VAL A 302 -7.91 -14.14 -35.23
CA VAL A 302 -8.07 -12.86 -34.53
C VAL A 302 -6.89 -12.66 -33.59
N ALA A 303 -6.52 -13.68 -32.80
CA ALA A 303 -5.35 -13.64 -31.93
C ALA A 303 -4.09 -13.21 -32.70
N ARG A 304 -3.80 -13.85 -33.83
CA ARG A 304 -2.67 -13.47 -34.68
C ARG A 304 -2.74 -12.03 -35.18
N SER A 305 -3.92 -11.54 -35.56
CA SER A 305 -4.07 -10.15 -36.03
C SER A 305 -3.65 -9.14 -34.95
N TYR A 306 -3.93 -9.43 -33.67
CA TYR A 306 -3.50 -8.59 -32.55
C TYR A 306 -2.01 -8.75 -32.24
N LEU A 307 -1.42 -9.94 -32.41
CA LEU A 307 0.04 -10.12 -32.33
C LEU A 307 0.76 -9.30 -33.40
N VAL A 308 0.22 -9.24 -34.63
CA VAL A 308 0.78 -8.39 -35.70
C VAL A 308 0.67 -6.91 -35.33
N LYS A 309 -0.43 -6.47 -34.72
CA LYS A 309 -0.54 -5.10 -34.20
C LYS A 309 0.53 -4.82 -33.13
N ALA A 310 0.75 -5.76 -32.20
CA ALA A 310 1.82 -5.63 -31.21
C ALA A 310 3.21 -5.50 -31.84
N GLN A 311 3.50 -6.28 -32.89
CA GLN A 311 4.74 -6.20 -33.68
C GLN A 311 4.88 -4.85 -34.42
N ASN A 312 3.78 -4.24 -34.85
CA ASN A 312 3.82 -2.93 -35.50
C ASN A 312 4.07 -1.79 -34.50
N VAL A 313 3.53 -1.91 -33.29
CA VAL A 313 3.76 -0.96 -32.20
C VAL A 313 5.21 -1.03 -31.71
N ASP A 314 5.76 -2.23 -31.58
CA ASP A 314 7.19 -2.41 -31.30
C ASP A 314 7.83 -3.50 -32.20
N PRO A 315 8.46 -3.10 -33.32
CA PRO A 315 9.11 -4.02 -34.25
C PRO A 315 10.34 -4.75 -33.70
N SER A 316 10.91 -4.30 -32.57
CA SER A 316 12.07 -4.94 -31.92
C SER A 316 11.64 -6.04 -30.96
N TRP A 317 10.36 -6.09 -30.59
CA TRP A 317 9.85 -7.01 -29.59
C TRP A 317 9.67 -8.43 -30.13
N ASP A 318 10.38 -9.37 -29.52
CA ASP A 318 10.40 -10.77 -29.92
C ASP A 318 9.19 -11.57 -29.40
N TYR A 319 8.60 -11.15 -28.28
CA TYR A 319 7.51 -11.86 -27.61
C TYR A 319 6.27 -12.10 -28.49
N PRO A 320 5.68 -11.11 -29.20
CA PRO A 320 4.50 -11.38 -30.02
C PRO A 320 4.78 -12.34 -31.18
N ILE A 321 6.02 -12.37 -31.71
CA ILE A 321 6.45 -13.33 -32.74
C ILE A 321 6.59 -14.72 -32.12
N TYR A 322 7.15 -14.80 -30.91
CA TYR A 322 7.25 -16.04 -30.14
C TYR A 322 5.86 -16.64 -29.85
N ILE A 323 4.90 -15.82 -29.40
CA ILE A 323 3.52 -16.28 -29.19
C ILE A 323 2.87 -16.72 -30.52
N GLU A 324 3.11 -16.01 -31.63
CA GLU A 324 2.59 -16.41 -32.95
C GLU A 324 3.12 -17.79 -33.37
N ALA A 325 4.41 -18.05 -33.14
CA ALA A 325 5.01 -19.37 -33.39
C ALA A 325 4.37 -20.47 -32.53
N GLN A 326 4.07 -20.17 -31.25
CA GLN A 326 3.35 -21.09 -30.37
C GLN A 326 1.94 -21.38 -30.88
N LEU A 327 1.23 -20.41 -31.48
CA LEU A 327 -0.09 -20.66 -32.09
C LEU A 327 -0.01 -21.72 -33.20
N TYR A 328 1.00 -21.62 -34.08
CA TYR A 328 1.19 -22.60 -35.16
C TYR A 328 1.56 -23.97 -34.64
N GLU A 329 2.51 -24.03 -33.71
CA GLU A 329 2.93 -25.27 -33.06
C GLU A 329 1.77 -25.97 -32.34
N GLN A 330 1.00 -25.22 -31.56
CA GLN A 330 -0.17 -25.71 -30.84
C GLN A 330 -1.23 -26.24 -31.80
N SER A 331 -1.46 -25.53 -32.90
CA SER A 331 -2.42 -25.95 -33.92
C SER A 331 -1.99 -27.25 -34.56
N ALA A 332 -0.72 -27.39 -34.97
CA ALA A 332 -0.20 -28.64 -35.51
C ALA A 332 -0.44 -29.81 -34.53
N ARG A 333 -0.11 -29.61 -33.25
CA ARG A 333 -0.34 -30.62 -32.20
C ARG A 333 -1.82 -31.00 -32.05
N ASN A 334 -2.73 -30.04 -32.10
CA ASN A 334 -4.18 -30.27 -31.93
C ASN A 334 -4.85 -30.88 -33.17
N CYS A 335 -4.30 -30.63 -34.35
CA CYS A 335 -4.85 -31.08 -35.63
C CYS A 335 -4.52 -32.54 -35.96
N ILE A 336 -3.42 -33.07 -35.40
CA ILE A 336 -3.02 -34.48 -35.59
C ILE A 336 -4.07 -35.38 -34.94
N ARG A 337 -4.92 -36.00 -35.76
CA ARG A 337 -5.98 -36.94 -35.35
C ARG A 337 -5.75 -38.32 -35.98
N GLY A 338 -4.58 -38.90 -35.72
CA GLY A 338 -4.19 -40.21 -36.23
C GLY A 338 -2.80 -40.19 -36.82
N GLN A 339 -2.70 -40.18 -38.15
CA GLN A 339 -1.40 -40.16 -38.85
C GLN A 339 -0.85 -38.74 -38.91
N PHE A 340 0.48 -38.63 -38.79
CA PHE A 340 1.19 -37.37 -38.94
C PHE A 340 1.40 -37.08 -40.43
N GLU A 341 0.66 -36.12 -40.96
CA GLU A 341 0.61 -35.84 -42.39
C GLU A 341 1.68 -34.83 -42.82
N PHE A 342 1.96 -34.78 -44.13
CA PHE A 342 2.90 -33.82 -44.69
C PHE A 342 2.55 -32.37 -44.35
N ILE A 343 1.25 -32.03 -44.36
CA ILE A 343 0.80 -30.67 -44.03
C ILE A 343 1.07 -30.30 -42.56
N ASP A 344 1.01 -31.25 -41.64
CA ASP A 344 1.34 -31.03 -40.23
C ASP A 344 2.83 -30.67 -40.08
N LYS A 345 3.70 -31.38 -40.82
CA LYS A 345 5.13 -31.05 -40.91
C LYS A 345 5.34 -29.63 -41.45
N CYS A 346 4.60 -29.23 -42.48
CA CYS A 346 4.67 -27.87 -43.03
C CYS A 346 4.27 -26.80 -41.99
N VAL A 347 3.27 -27.08 -41.14
CA VAL A 347 2.87 -26.15 -40.06
C VAL A 347 3.94 -26.07 -38.97
N TYR A 348 4.58 -27.19 -38.60
CA TYR A 348 5.75 -27.15 -37.72
C TYR A 348 6.92 -26.38 -38.34
N LYS A 349 7.13 -26.46 -39.66
CA LYS A 349 8.14 -25.64 -40.36
C LYS A 349 7.79 -24.15 -40.25
N LEU A 350 6.53 -23.77 -40.45
CA LEU A 350 6.09 -22.39 -40.24
C LEU A 350 6.34 -21.93 -38.80
N ALA A 351 6.05 -22.78 -37.81
CA ALA A 351 6.34 -22.48 -36.41
C ALA A 351 7.85 -22.25 -36.18
N VAL A 352 8.71 -23.16 -36.68
CA VAL A 352 10.17 -23.05 -36.60
C VAL A 352 10.69 -21.77 -37.25
N ASP A 353 10.22 -21.43 -38.44
CA ASP A 353 10.62 -20.21 -39.15
C ASP A 353 10.18 -18.95 -38.39
N THR A 354 9.02 -19.01 -37.74
CA THR A 354 8.51 -17.91 -36.92
C THR A 354 9.30 -17.79 -35.62
N TYR A 355 9.67 -18.89 -34.97
CA TYR A 355 10.61 -18.88 -33.84
C TYR A 355 11.98 -18.35 -34.25
N ALA A 356 12.47 -18.66 -35.45
CA ALA A 356 13.75 -18.12 -35.94
C ALA A 356 13.69 -16.60 -36.09
N LYS A 357 12.54 -16.06 -36.55
CA LYS A 357 12.30 -14.60 -36.57
C LYS A 357 12.30 -14.01 -35.16
N ALA A 358 11.64 -14.64 -34.20
CA ALA A 358 11.66 -14.20 -32.80
C ALA A 358 13.09 -14.21 -32.23
N ARG A 359 13.84 -15.29 -32.47
CA ARG A 359 15.25 -15.42 -32.06
C ARG A 359 16.12 -14.32 -32.66
N ALA A 360 15.93 -13.99 -33.93
CA ALA A 360 16.70 -12.97 -34.63
C ALA A 360 16.49 -11.55 -34.06
N LYS A 361 15.37 -11.30 -33.36
CA LYS A 361 15.16 -10.03 -32.65
C LYS A 361 16.04 -9.88 -31.40
N GLY A 362 16.53 -10.99 -30.84
CA GLY A 362 17.47 -10.97 -29.72
C GLY A 362 16.90 -10.49 -28.37
N GLY A 363 15.58 -10.54 -28.20
CA GLY A 363 14.93 -10.15 -26.94
C GLY A 363 14.91 -11.26 -25.88
N LEU A 364 14.06 -11.08 -24.87
CA LEU A 364 13.97 -11.97 -23.69
C LEU A 364 13.58 -13.42 -24.04
N PHE A 365 12.91 -13.64 -25.18
CA PHE A 365 12.41 -14.94 -25.62
C PHE A 365 13.29 -15.58 -26.70
N ALA A 366 14.39 -14.95 -27.12
CA ALA A 366 15.25 -15.45 -28.18
C ALA A 366 15.86 -16.83 -27.89
N ASP A 367 16.33 -17.06 -26.66
CA ASP A 367 16.88 -18.36 -26.26
C ASP A 367 15.80 -19.45 -26.21
N ARG A 368 14.62 -19.12 -25.67
CA ARG A 368 13.47 -20.04 -25.65
C ARG A 368 13.04 -20.42 -27.06
N ALA A 369 12.95 -19.44 -27.96
CA ALA A 369 12.69 -19.66 -29.39
C ALA A 369 13.75 -20.60 -30.00
N GLY A 370 15.02 -20.39 -29.64
CA GLY A 370 16.12 -21.28 -29.97
C GLY A 370 15.94 -22.73 -29.56
N SER A 371 15.61 -22.94 -28.29
CA SER A 371 15.33 -24.29 -27.77
C SER A 371 14.15 -24.95 -28.48
N ARG A 372 13.08 -24.19 -28.77
CA ARG A 372 11.93 -24.70 -29.53
C ARG A 372 12.31 -25.11 -30.95
N ILE A 373 13.14 -24.32 -31.65
CA ILE A 373 13.66 -24.69 -32.99
C ILE A 373 14.38 -26.03 -32.94
N SER A 374 15.28 -26.23 -31.97
CA SER A 374 16.00 -27.50 -31.82
C SER A 374 15.08 -28.67 -31.48
N GLN A 375 14.05 -28.46 -30.65
CA GLN A 375 13.11 -29.52 -30.27
C GLN A 375 12.17 -29.94 -31.41
N LEU A 376 11.87 -29.02 -32.33
CA LEU A 376 10.98 -29.26 -33.46
C LEU A 376 11.72 -29.76 -34.72
N SER A 377 13.05 -29.90 -34.69
CA SER A 377 13.84 -30.23 -35.89
C SER A 377 13.44 -31.54 -36.57
N ASN A 378 12.90 -32.50 -35.81
CA ASN A 378 12.46 -33.79 -36.33
C ASN A 378 10.98 -33.80 -36.75
N SER A 379 10.27 -32.68 -36.56
CA SER A 379 8.84 -32.52 -36.87
C SER A 379 8.60 -31.70 -38.14
N ILE A 380 9.65 -31.14 -38.75
CA ILE A 380 9.55 -30.41 -40.03
C ILE A 380 9.79 -31.36 -41.22
N PRO A 381 9.44 -30.97 -42.47
CA PRO A 381 9.63 -31.86 -43.61
C PRO A 381 11.12 -32.10 -43.90
N SER A 382 11.48 -33.35 -44.17
CA SER A 382 12.80 -33.74 -44.66
C SER A 382 12.93 -33.54 -46.18
N LYS A 383 14.14 -33.73 -46.72
CA LYS A 383 14.36 -33.71 -48.17
C LYS A 383 13.55 -34.79 -48.88
N GLU A 384 13.44 -35.97 -48.27
CA GLU A 384 12.64 -37.08 -48.76
C GLU A 384 11.15 -36.73 -48.77
N ASP A 385 10.65 -36.07 -47.72
CA ASP A 385 9.26 -35.63 -47.67
C ASP A 385 8.91 -34.71 -48.86
N TYR A 386 9.76 -33.72 -49.16
CA TYR A 386 9.58 -32.84 -50.32
C TYR A 386 9.67 -33.59 -51.65
N PHE A 387 10.62 -34.54 -51.77
CA PHE A 387 10.78 -35.36 -52.97
C PHE A 387 9.52 -36.19 -53.27
N PHE A 388 8.92 -36.84 -52.25
CA PHE A 388 7.69 -37.60 -52.42
C PHE A 388 6.49 -36.74 -52.86
N GLN A 389 6.51 -35.44 -52.52
CA GLN A 389 5.51 -34.46 -52.96
C GLN A 389 5.84 -33.80 -54.31
N GLN A 390 6.95 -34.20 -54.95
CA GLN A 390 7.43 -33.64 -56.23
C GLN A 390 7.70 -32.13 -56.16
N LEU A 391 8.15 -31.64 -55.00
CA LEU A 391 8.43 -30.23 -54.77
C LEU A 391 9.92 -29.91 -54.94
N SER A 392 10.20 -28.77 -55.56
CA SER A 392 11.54 -28.25 -55.83
C SER A 392 11.92 -27.15 -54.84
N ASN A 393 13.23 -26.89 -54.73
CA ASN A 393 13.74 -25.79 -53.90
C ASN A 393 13.15 -24.45 -54.37
N GLY A 394 12.58 -23.68 -53.45
CA GLY A 394 11.92 -22.40 -53.76
C GLY A 394 10.41 -22.50 -54.03
N ASP A 395 9.84 -23.70 -54.17
CA ASP A 395 8.39 -23.86 -54.30
C ASP A 395 7.68 -23.35 -53.03
N GLU A 396 6.50 -22.75 -53.22
CA GLU A 396 5.65 -22.32 -52.11
C GLU A 396 4.58 -23.36 -51.80
N ILE A 397 4.51 -23.75 -50.53
CA ILE A 397 3.45 -24.61 -50.01
C ILE A 397 2.50 -23.74 -49.21
N LYS A 398 1.28 -23.57 -49.71
CA LYS A 398 0.21 -22.91 -48.97
C LYS A 398 -0.26 -23.79 -47.83
N ILE A 399 -0.28 -23.26 -46.62
CA ILE A 399 -0.86 -23.94 -45.46
C ILE A 399 -2.38 -23.83 -45.54
N GLN A 400 -3.03 -24.95 -45.79
CA GLN A 400 -4.46 -25.06 -46.05
C GLN A 400 -4.99 -26.40 -45.54
N GLY A 401 -6.30 -26.48 -45.35
CA GLY A 401 -7.00 -27.65 -44.82
C GLY A 401 -7.87 -27.25 -43.63
N LYS A 402 -8.94 -28.01 -43.37
CA LYS A 402 -9.99 -27.66 -42.39
C LYS A 402 -9.46 -27.19 -41.02
N CYS A 403 -8.32 -27.71 -40.58
CA CYS A 403 -7.70 -27.37 -39.29
C CYS A 403 -6.75 -26.17 -39.35
N TYR A 404 -6.27 -25.81 -40.54
CA TYR A 404 -5.22 -24.81 -40.78
C TYR A 404 -5.67 -23.60 -41.61
N ASP A 405 -6.90 -23.58 -42.12
CA ASP A 405 -7.41 -22.51 -42.99
C ASP A 405 -7.34 -21.11 -42.35
N TRP A 406 -7.34 -21.03 -41.01
CA TRP A 406 -7.17 -19.78 -40.28
C TRP A 406 -5.77 -19.16 -40.45
N ILE A 407 -4.76 -19.98 -40.81
CA ILE A 407 -3.36 -19.56 -40.96
C ILE A 407 -3.19 -18.70 -42.21
N GLY A 408 -3.65 -19.12 -43.39
CA GLY A 408 -3.53 -18.29 -44.60
C GLY A 408 -2.10 -17.78 -44.90
N LYS A 409 -1.08 -18.57 -44.59
CA LYS A 409 0.34 -18.33 -44.90
C LYS A 409 0.90 -19.47 -45.74
N SER A 410 2.07 -19.26 -46.34
CA SER A 410 2.83 -20.29 -47.05
C SER A 410 4.20 -20.49 -46.40
N ILE A 411 4.79 -21.65 -46.62
CA ILE A 411 6.22 -21.90 -46.39
C ILE A 411 6.94 -22.05 -47.73
N THR A 412 8.24 -21.77 -47.75
CA THR A 412 9.10 -22.00 -48.92
C THR A 412 9.89 -23.28 -48.72
N VAL A 413 9.93 -24.13 -49.73
CA VAL A 413 10.71 -25.38 -49.74
C VAL A 413 12.21 -25.04 -49.71
N GLN A 414 12.93 -25.68 -48.79
CA GLN A 414 14.37 -25.55 -48.59
C GLN A 414 15.00 -26.95 -48.62
N LEU A 415 15.68 -27.28 -49.73
CA LEU A 415 16.29 -28.61 -49.97
C LEU A 415 17.77 -28.67 -49.59
#